data_AF-A0A5N8V8G5-F1
#
_entry.id   AF-A0A5N8V8G5-F1
#
_cell.length_a   1.000
_cell.length_b   1.000
_cell.length_c   1.000
_cell.angle_alpha   90.00
_cell.angle_beta   90.00
_cell.angle_gamma   90.00
#
_symmetry.space_group_name_H-M   'P 1'
#
loop_
_entity.id
_entity.type
_entity.pdbx_description
1 polymer ?
#
loop_
_entity_poly.entity_id
_entity_poly.type
_entity_poly.pdbx_seq_one_letter_code
_entity_poly.pdbx_strand_id
1 'polypeptide(L)'
;MDAAPDGRAGAHPVWEDGRGRLTAAPPSSTEAAIESGALGTAAAATLAGLVFGGGAVVHCRLDRRRIDGWGSEWDRVGPDWGHKTG
;
A
#
# COMPACT_ATOMS: atom_id res chain seq x y z
N MET A 1 -23.66 63.56 -26.01
CA MET A 1 -23.61 62.23 -26.63
C MET A 1 -22.42 61.55 -25.99
N ASP A 2 -22.63 61.06 -24.78
CA ASP A 2 -21.57 60.53 -23.93
C ASP A 2 -21.44 59.04 -24.20
N ALA A 3 -20.25 58.62 -24.63
CA ALA A 3 -19.92 57.22 -24.87
C ALA A 3 -19.86 56.50 -23.52
N ALA A 4 -20.72 55.51 -23.32
CA ALA A 4 -20.63 54.58 -22.20
C ALA A 4 -19.38 53.70 -22.36
N PRO A 5 -18.62 53.42 -21.28
CA PRO A 5 -17.47 52.53 -21.36
C PRO A 5 -17.93 51.11 -21.70
N ASP A 6 -17.49 50.61 -22.84
CA ASP A 6 -17.65 49.24 -23.34
C ASP A 6 -16.66 48.28 -22.66
N GLY A 7 -16.61 48.32 -21.33
CA GLY A 7 -15.69 47.52 -20.53
C GLY A 7 -16.33 46.19 -20.12
N ARG A 8 -16.50 45.22 -21.03
CA ARG A 8 -16.76 43.83 -20.62
C ARG A 8 -15.43 43.22 -20.15
N ALA A 9 -14.96 43.63 -18.98
CA ALA A 9 -13.85 42.97 -18.31
C ALA A 9 -14.25 41.51 -18.03
N GLY A 10 -13.46 40.56 -18.55
CA GLY A 10 -13.67 39.15 -18.31
C GLY A 10 -13.51 38.84 -16.81
N ALA A 11 -14.45 38.11 -16.23
CA ALA A 11 -14.30 37.61 -14.87
C ALA A 11 -13.24 36.50 -14.87
N HIS A 12 -12.15 36.70 -14.14
CA HIS A 12 -11.12 35.69 -13.90
C HIS A 12 -11.34 35.07 -12.52
N PRO A 13 -11.39 33.73 -12.38
CA PRO A 13 -11.48 33.09 -11.07
C PRO A 13 -10.19 33.35 -10.28
N VAL A 14 -10.34 33.93 -9.10
CA VAL A 14 -9.27 34.25 -8.17
C VAL A 14 -9.40 33.35 -6.94
N TRP A 15 -8.28 32.82 -6.45
CA TRP A 15 -8.25 31.94 -5.29
C TRP A 15 -7.79 32.71 -4.06
N GLU A 16 -8.59 32.68 -3.00
CA GLU A 16 -8.28 33.28 -1.70
C GLU A 16 -8.27 32.20 -0.62
N ASP A 17 -7.34 32.31 0.33
CA ASP A 17 -7.36 31.49 1.54
C ASP A 17 -8.49 31.91 2.49
N GLY A 18 -8.76 31.10 3.52
CA GLY A 18 -9.80 31.40 4.52
C GLY A 18 -9.58 32.69 5.34
N ARG A 19 -8.51 33.45 5.08
CA ARG A 19 -8.21 34.75 5.67
C ARG A 19 -8.25 35.90 4.64
N GLY A 20 -8.70 35.63 3.42
CA GLY A 20 -8.83 36.62 2.34
C GLY A 20 -7.51 36.97 1.65
N ARG A 21 -6.48 36.12 1.75
CA ARG A 21 -5.21 36.34 1.04
C ARG A 21 -5.18 35.52 -0.24
N LEU A 22 -4.76 36.16 -1.33
CA LEU A 22 -4.60 35.53 -2.64
C LEU A 22 -3.60 34.38 -2.59
N THR A 23 -4.01 33.20 -3.07
CA THR A 23 -3.17 32.00 -3.13
C THR A 23 -3.04 31.47 -4.55
N ALA A 24 -2.07 30.58 -4.75
CA ALA A 24 -1.98 29.80 -5.98
C ALA A 24 -3.27 28.99 -6.20
N ALA A 25 -3.54 28.69 -7.46
CA ALA A 25 -4.67 27.85 -7.82
C ALA A 25 -4.53 26.46 -7.16
N PRO A 26 -5.60 25.90 -6.57
CA PRO A 26 -5.58 24.55 -6.07
C PRO A 26 -5.25 23.57 -7.20
N PRO A 27 -4.58 22.45 -6.89
CA PRO A 27 -4.29 21.42 -7.87
C PRO A 27 -5.58 20.98 -8.55
N SER A 28 -5.51 20.69 -9.85
CA SER A 28 -6.67 20.21 -10.58
C SER A 28 -7.19 18.92 -9.95
N SER A 29 -8.51 18.72 -9.97
CA SER A 29 -9.12 17.50 -9.41
C SER A 29 -8.53 16.22 -10.03
N THR A 30 -8.13 16.29 -11.30
CA THR A 30 -7.49 15.19 -12.02
C THR A 30 -6.12 14.86 -11.44
N GLU A 31 -5.32 15.86 -11.10
CA GLU A 31 -3.99 15.67 -10.52
C GLU A 31 -4.08 15.06 -9.11
N ALA A 32 -4.98 15.59 -8.27
CA ALA A 32 -5.25 15.03 -6.96
C ALA A 32 -5.77 13.58 -7.03
N ALA A 33 -6.59 13.25 -8.03
CA ALA A 33 -7.09 11.89 -8.23
C ALA A 33 -5.97 10.92 -8.64
N ILE A 34 -5.04 11.35 -9.49
CA ILE A 34 -3.89 10.54 -9.91
C ILE A 34 -2.95 10.29 -8.72
N GLU A 35 -2.61 11.34 -7.97
CA GLU A 35 -1.72 11.25 -6.80
C GLU A 35 -2.29 10.32 -5.72
N SER A 36 -3.56 10.55 -5.34
CA SER A 36 -4.24 9.72 -4.33
C SER A 36 -4.43 8.28 -4.82
N GLY A 37 -4.75 8.07 -6.09
CA GLY A 37 -4.86 6.74 -6.70
C GLY A 37 -3.53 5.96 -6.65
N ALA A 38 -2.43 6.63 -6.99
CA ALA A 38 -1.09 6.02 -6.96
C ALA A 38 -0.67 5.64 -5.53
N LEU A 39 -0.80 6.57 -4.58
CA LEU A 39 -0.46 6.33 -3.18
C LEU A 39 -1.34 5.25 -2.54
N GLY A 40 -2.65 5.29 -2.79
CA GLY A 40 -3.59 4.29 -2.30
C GLY A 40 -3.27 2.89 -2.83
N THR A 41 -2.96 2.77 -4.13
CA THR A 41 -2.57 1.50 -4.74
C THR A 41 -1.27 0.96 -4.15
N ALA A 42 -0.26 1.81 -3.99
CA ALA A 42 1.01 1.43 -3.39
C ALA A 42 0.83 0.93 -1.95
N ALA A 43 0.08 1.67 -1.12
CA ALA A 43 -0.22 1.28 0.25
C ALA A 43 -0.95 -0.07 0.33
N ALA A 44 -1.95 -0.28 -0.53
CA ALA A 44 -2.68 -1.55 -0.60
C ALA A 44 -1.77 -2.72 -1.01
N ALA A 45 -0.92 -2.52 -2.02
CA ALA A 45 0.04 -3.53 -2.46
C ALA A 45 1.05 -3.89 -1.37
N THR A 46 1.59 -2.90 -0.65
CA THR A 46 2.50 -3.14 0.47
C THR A 46 1.83 -3.92 1.58
N LEU A 47 0.61 -3.55 1.99
CA LEU A 47 -0.13 -4.25 3.03
C LEU A 47 -0.42 -5.70 2.63
N ALA A 48 -0.90 -5.92 1.41
CA ALA A 48 -1.13 -7.26 0.87
C ALA A 48 0.17 -8.09 0.91
N GLY A 49 1.27 -7.53 0.41
CA GLY A 49 2.59 -8.18 0.43
C GLY A 49 3.03 -8.55 1.85
N LEU A 50 2.84 -7.68 2.84
CA LEU A 50 3.17 -7.95 4.24
C LEU A 50 2.29 -9.05 4.84
N VAL A 51 0.99 -9.04 4.56
CA VAL A 51 0.05 -10.04 5.08
C VAL A 51 0.35 -11.42 4.48
N PHE A 52 0.42 -11.51 3.15
CA PHE A 52 0.65 -12.78 2.46
C PHE A 52 2.09 -13.28 2.68
N GLY A 53 3.08 -12.39 2.55
CA GLY A 53 4.49 -12.72 2.76
C GLY A 53 4.78 -13.08 4.22
N GLY A 54 4.28 -12.29 5.18
CA GLY A 54 4.42 -12.56 6.61
C GLY A 54 3.76 -13.88 7.00
N GLY A 55 2.54 -14.13 6.54
CA GLY A 55 1.83 -15.40 6.77
C GLY A 55 2.60 -16.60 6.20
N ALA A 56 3.09 -16.51 4.97
CA ALA A 56 3.89 -17.56 4.34
C ALA A 56 5.21 -17.82 5.10
N VAL A 57 5.89 -16.76 5.53
CA VAL A 57 7.13 -16.88 6.33
C VAL A 57 6.85 -17.56 7.67
N VAL A 58 5.79 -17.17 8.38
CA VAL A 58 5.41 -17.80 9.65
C VAL A 58 5.07 -19.28 9.43
N HIS A 59 4.26 -19.60 8.42
CA HIS A 59 3.89 -20.98 8.10
C HIS A 59 5.13 -21.83 7.78
N CYS A 60 6.00 -21.36 6.88
CA CYS A 60 7.26 -22.03 6.56
C CYS A 60 8.15 -22.23 7.79
N ARG A 61 8.22 -21.25 8.71
CA ARG A 61 9.03 -21.35 9.92
C ARG A 61 8.46 -22.38 10.89
N LEU A 62 7.15 -22.44 11.06
CA LEU A 62 6.48 -23.44 11.89
C LEU A 62 6.63 -24.84 11.29
N ASP A 63 6.43 -24.98 9.98
CA ASP A 63 6.62 -26.24 9.27
C ASP A 63 8.05 -26.74 9.42
N ARG A 64 9.05 -25.87 9.21
CA ARG A 64 10.46 -26.24 9.39
C ARG A 64 10.74 -26.67 10.82
N ARG A 65 10.33 -25.90 11.83
CA ARG A 65 10.53 -26.29 13.25
C ARG A 65 9.87 -27.62 13.58
N ARG A 66 8.69 -27.88 13.01
CA ARG A 66 7.97 -29.13 13.20
C ARG A 66 8.71 -30.29 12.54
N ILE A 67 9.17 -30.10 11.30
CA ILE A 67 9.96 -31.10 10.56
C ILE A 67 11.29 -31.36 11.29
N ASP A 68 11.98 -30.33 11.77
CA ASP A 68 13.24 -30.47 12.51
C ASP A 68 13.02 -31.27 13.82
N GLY A 69 11.92 -30.97 14.53
CA GLY A 69 11.55 -31.74 15.73
C GLY A 69 11.21 -33.20 15.42
N TRP A 70 10.48 -33.44 14.34
CA TRP A 70 10.20 -34.80 13.87
C TRP A 70 11.47 -35.52 13.40
N GLY A 71 12.37 -34.82 12.71
CA GLY A 71 13.65 -35.35 12.26
C GLY A 71 14.52 -35.80 13.43
N SER A 72 14.63 -34.98 14.46
CA SER A 72 15.38 -35.34 15.68
C SER A 72 14.79 -36.56 16.40
N GLU A 73 13.47 -36.72 16.39
CA GLU A 73 12.84 -37.91 16.97
C GLU A 73 13.08 -39.14 16.09
N TRP A 74 12.94 -38.98 14.77
CA TRP A 74 13.23 -40.02 13.80
C TRP A 74 14.68 -40.50 13.85
N ASP A 75 15.65 -39.63 14.10
CA ASP A 75 17.05 -40.02 14.29
C ASP A 75 17.23 -40.93 15.52
N ARG A 76 16.36 -40.79 16.52
CA ARG A 76 16.41 -41.58 17.75
C ARG A 76 15.70 -42.93 17.62
N VAL A 77 14.50 -42.94 17.02
CA VAL A 77 13.68 -44.17 16.92
C VAL A 77 13.88 -44.92 15.62
N GLY A 78 14.30 -44.25 14.55
CA GLY A 78 14.49 -44.81 13.21
C GLY A 78 15.39 -46.06 13.16
N PRO A 79 16.51 -46.13 13.89
CA PRO A 79 17.36 -47.32 13.93
C PRO A 79 16.61 -48.59 14.39
N ASP A 80 15.69 -48.48 15.35
CA ASP A 80 14.96 -49.63 15.91
C ASP A 80 13.87 -50.18 14.97
N TRP A 81 13.37 -49.36 14.06
CA TRP A 81 12.39 -49.78 13.05
C TRP A 81 13.05 -50.49 11.87
N GLY A 82 14.26 -50.07 11.47
CA GLY A 82 15.03 -50.73 10.40
C GLY A 82 15.38 -52.18 10.68
N HIS A 83 15.48 -52.57 11.96
CA HIS A 83 15.69 -53.96 12.38
C HIS A 83 14.40 -54.80 12.42
N LYS A 84 13.21 -54.19 12.36
CA LYS A 84 11.91 -54.89 12.40
C LYS A 84 11.24 -55.05 11.04
N THR A 85 11.66 -54.27 10.05
CA THR A 85 11.11 -54.31 8.68
C THR A 85 12.00 -55.10 7.69
N GLY A 86 12.99 -55.84 8.18
CA GLY A 86 13.83 -56.77 7.39
C GLY A 86 13.29 -58.20 7.40
#